data_AF-A0A1L9NNP6-F1
#
_entry.id   AF-A0A1L9NNP6-F1
#
_cell.length_a   1.000
_cell.length_b   1.000
_cell.length_c   1.000
_cell.angle_alpha   90.00
_cell.angle_beta   90.00
_cell.angle_gamma   90.00
#
_symmetry.space_group_name_H-M   'P 1'
#
loop_
_entity.id
_entity.type
_entity.pdbx_description
1 polymer ?
#
loop_
_entity_poly.entity_id
_entity_poly.type
_entity_poly.pdbx_seq_one_letter_code
_entity_poly.pdbx_strand_id
1 'polypeptide(L)'
;MNNSTHETRTHILHQISTITPSTLPPQLTNTNTNTRTSTIRILGDVPNSILNPTDYLSSIYPFITETSKSLQQLHPNNQTLFIAAKSCRGKHSYFILDLNNTEFDYDTAHDCKTLLPVYVLRLSKRQPSIFRKQVLDEPVAKILRNMHNLHGRDPLPLFDNHYDPYLQYPNPRSPHYEV
;
A
#
# COMPACT_ATOMS: atom_id res chain seq x y z
N MET A 1 23.54 -3.60 5.98
CA MET A 1 22.48 -3.33 6.98
C MET A 1 23.06 -3.46 8.37
N ASN A 2 22.82 -2.48 9.24
CA ASN A 2 23.30 -2.42 10.63
C ASN A 2 22.28 -3.09 11.58
N ASN A 3 22.76 -3.78 12.62
CA ASN A 3 21.93 -4.59 13.55
C ASN A 3 20.72 -3.83 14.12
N SER A 4 20.89 -2.55 14.47
CA SER A 4 19.81 -1.69 14.98
C SER A 4 18.65 -1.48 13.97
N THR A 5 18.94 -1.43 12.67
CA THR A 5 17.91 -1.31 11.62
C THR A 5 17.13 -2.61 11.48
N HIS A 6 17.81 -3.75 11.58
CA HIS A 6 17.17 -5.07 11.56
C HIS A 6 16.26 -5.26 12.78
N GLU A 7 16.72 -4.92 13.98
CA GLU A 7 15.92 -4.97 15.21
C GLU A 7 14.67 -4.07 15.13
N THR A 8 14.84 -2.82 14.65
CA THR A 8 13.72 -1.90 14.46
C THR A 8 12.70 -2.45 13.46
N ARG A 9 13.17 -3.04 12.36
CA ARG A 9 12.32 -3.64 11.34
C ARG A 9 11.51 -4.81 11.91
N THR A 10 12.17 -5.73 12.61
CA THR A 10 11.50 -6.87 13.27
C THR A 10 10.47 -6.41 14.29
N HIS A 11 10.80 -5.38 15.07
CA HIS A 11 9.84 -4.78 16.01
C HIS A 11 8.59 -4.26 15.30
N ILE A 12 8.75 -3.49 14.22
CA ILE A 12 7.62 -2.95 13.45
C ILE A 12 6.78 -4.07 12.83
N LEU A 13 7.40 -5.10 12.28
CA LEU A 13 6.69 -6.26 11.74
C LEU A 13 5.84 -6.94 12.81
N HIS A 14 6.42 -7.20 13.99
CA HIS A 14 5.67 -7.75 15.12
C HIS A 14 4.51 -6.85 15.53
N GLN A 15 4.62 -5.52 15.40
CA GLN A 15 3.52 -4.63 15.75
C GLN A 15 2.41 -4.57 14.69
N ILE A 16 2.70 -4.87 13.42
CA ILE A 16 1.65 -5.00 12.39
C ILE A 16 0.72 -6.16 12.74
N SER A 17 1.28 -7.27 13.23
CA SER A 17 0.49 -8.43 13.65
C SER A 17 -0.40 -8.16 14.86
N THR A 18 -0.11 -7.10 15.63
CA THR A 18 -0.94 -6.67 16.76
C THR A 18 -1.97 -5.61 16.40
N ILE A 19 -2.14 -5.26 15.11
CA ILE A 19 -3.24 -4.39 14.66
C ILE A 19 -4.56 -5.11 14.92
N THR A 20 -5.20 -4.74 16.02
CA THR A 20 -6.43 -5.35 16.52
C THR A 20 -7.65 -4.87 15.74
N PRO A 21 -8.74 -5.66 15.71
CA PRO A 21 -10.01 -5.25 15.10
C PRO A 21 -10.49 -3.89 15.61
N SER A 22 -10.25 -3.55 16.88
CA SER A 22 -10.63 -2.26 17.48
C SER A 22 -10.00 -1.02 16.84
N THR A 23 -8.89 -1.19 16.12
CA THR A 23 -8.21 -0.08 15.40
C THR A 23 -8.66 0.01 13.94
N LEU A 24 -9.30 -1.05 13.43
CA LEU A 24 -9.79 -1.13 12.08
C LEU A 24 -11.23 -0.60 12.04
N PRO A 25 -11.62 0.02 10.93
CA PRO A 25 -12.96 0.55 10.78
C PRO A 25 -14.04 -0.54 10.90
N PRO A 26 -15.26 -0.19 11.35
CA PRO A 26 -16.37 -1.14 11.53
C PRO A 26 -16.68 -1.99 10.29
N GLN A 27 -16.43 -1.44 9.09
CA GLN A 27 -16.64 -2.14 7.82
C GLN A 27 -15.71 -3.35 7.60
N LEU A 28 -14.56 -3.38 8.29
CA LEU A 28 -13.59 -4.49 8.25
C LEU A 28 -13.71 -5.43 9.45
N THR A 29 -14.43 -5.02 10.48
CA THR A 29 -14.58 -5.77 11.73
C THR A 29 -15.95 -6.44 11.85
N ASN A 30 -16.81 -6.32 10.83
CA ASN A 30 -18.12 -6.95 10.86
C ASN A 30 -17.93 -8.48 10.75
N THR A 31 -18.20 -9.17 11.86
CA THR A 31 -17.99 -10.61 12.04
C THR A 31 -19.12 -11.47 11.46
N ASN A 32 -20.10 -10.88 10.78
CA ASN A 32 -21.09 -11.64 10.03
C ASN A 32 -20.39 -12.31 8.82
N THR A 33 -20.04 -13.57 9.00
CA THR A 33 -19.30 -14.43 8.07
C THR A 33 -19.92 -14.58 6.67
N ASN A 34 -21.15 -14.08 6.48
CA ASN A 34 -21.90 -14.12 5.23
C ASN A 34 -21.89 -12.81 4.42
N THR A 35 -21.34 -11.72 4.95
CA THR A 35 -21.26 -10.45 4.22
C THR A 35 -19.82 -10.11 3.90
N ARG A 36 -19.52 -9.95 2.61
CA ARG A 36 -18.22 -9.52 2.13
C ARG A 36 -17.85 -8.17 2.75
N THR A 37 -16.68 -8.11 3.37
CA THR A 37 -16.13 -6.86 3.92
C THR A 37 -15.90 -5.85 2.80
N SER A 38 -16.14 -4.57 3.08
CA SER A 38 -16.11 -3.51 2.06
C SER A 38 -14.73 -3.39 1.39
N THR A 39 -14.72 -3.05 0.10
CA THR A 39 -13.49 -2.71 -0.62
C THR A 39 -12.88 -1.44 -0.05
N ILE A 40 -11.62 -1.51 0.35
CA ILE A 40 -10.86 -0.35 0.84
C ILE A 40 -9.45 -0.34 0.28
N ARG A 41 -8.78 0.80 0.46
CA ARG A 41 -7.37 0.97 0.10
C ARG A 41 -6.55 1.28 1.33
N ILE A 42 -5.48 0.54 1.54
CA ILE A 42 -4.49 0.79 2.60
C ILE A 42 -3.30 1.51 1.99
N LEU A 43 -3.05 2.74 2.43
CA LEU A 43 -1.83 3.48 2.17
C LEU A 43 -0.85 3.23 3.31
N GLY A 44 0.14 2.38 3.08
CA GLY A 44 1.25 2.19 4.00
C GLY A 44 2.18 3.38 3.99
N ASP A 45 2.41 3.99 5.14
CA ASP A 45 3.38 5.06 5.36
C ASP A 45 4.59 4.46 6.11
N VAL A 46 5.70 4.28 5.40
CA VAL A 46 6.87 3.52 5.85
C VAL A 46 8.08 4.45 6.02
N PRO A 47 8.70 4.53 7.21
CA PRO A 47 9.91 5.31 7.40
C PRO A 47 11.06 4.82 6.52
N ASN A 48 11.75 5.70 5.81
CA ASN A 48 12.89 5.33 4.96
C ASN A 48 14.05 4.74 5.77
N SER A 49 14.14 5.08 7.06
CA SER A 49 15.19 4.56 7.95
C SER A 49 15.15 3.05 8.19
N ILE A 50 14.05 2.36 7.83
CA ILE A 50 13.89 0.91 8.01
C ILE A 50 13.86 0.15 6.67
N LEU A 51 13.99 0.88 5.56
CA LEU A 51 14.06 0.32 4.22
C LEU A 51 15.51 0.08 3.81
N ASN A 52 15.70 -0.81 2.84
CA ASN A 52 17.01 -1.03 2.24
C ASN A 52 17.20 -0.05 1.08
N PRO A 53 18.14 0.91 1.16
CA PRO A 53 18.34 1.87 0.08
C PRO A 53 18.87 1.25 -1.22
N THR A 54 19.43 0.03 -1.16
CA THR A 54 19.88 -0.69 -2.36
C THR A 54 18.76 -1.50 -3.01
N ASP A 55 17.65 -1.72 -2.31
CA ASP A 55 16.50 -2.50 -2.80
C ASP A 55 15.23 -2.15 -2.01
N TYR A 56 14.66 -0.99 -2.35
CA TYR A 56 13.49 -0.46 -1.65
C TYR A 56 12.29 -1.39 -1.78
N LEU A 57 12.00 -1.90 -2.98
CA LEU A 57 10.82 -2.72 -3.24
C LEU A 57 10.87 -4.03 -2.43
N SER A 58 11.97 -4.78 -2.50
CA SER A 58 12.13 -6.00 -1.67
C SER A 58 12.05 -5.70 -0.18
N SER A 59 12.54 -4.54 0.25
CA SER A 59 12.46 -4.13 1.65
C SER A 59 11.07 -3.70 2.10
N ILE A 60 10.13 -3.42 1.20
CA ILE A 60 8.72 -3.12 1.51
C ILE A 60 7.91 -4.41 1.68
N TYR A 61 8.20 -5.45 0.90
CA TYR A 61 7.41 -6.69 0.85
C TYR A 61 7.06 -7.31 2.22
N PRO A 62 7.98 -7.42 3.19
CA PRO A 62 7.63 -7.99 4.50
C PRO A 62 6.52 -7.24 5.24
N PHE A 63 6.41 -5.91 5.08
CA PHE A 63 5.32 -5.15 5.68
C PHE A 63 3.99 -5.45 4.98
N ILE A 64 4.01 -5.65 3.66
CA ILE A 64 2.84 -6.10 2.88
C ILE A 64 2.40 -7.48 3.35
N THR A 65 3.32 -8.44 3.37
CA THR A 65 3.05 -9.82 3.77
C THR A 65 2.45 -9.88 5.16
N GLU A 66 3.00 -9.14 6.12
CA GLU A 66 2.47 -9.13 7.48
C GLU A 66 1.09 -8.46 7.53
N THR A 67 0.91 -7.33 6.85
CA THR A 67 -0.39 -6.65 6.77
C THR A 67 -1.47 -7.57 6.18
N SER A 68 -1.16 -8.27 5.08
CA SER A 68 -2.08 -9.23 4.46
C SER A 68 -2.42 -10.38 5.39
N LYS A 69 -1.44 -10.95 6.10
CA LYS A 69 -1.66 -12.02 7.08
C LYS A 69 -2.57 -11.54 8.21
N SER A 70 -2.32 -10.36 8.78
CA SER A 70 -3.15 -9.80 9.85
C SER A 70 -4.59 -9.58 9.38
N LEU A 71 -4.79 -9.06 8.17
CA LEU A 71 -6.12 -8.88 7.59
C LEU A 71 -6.84 -10.23 7.37
N GLN A 72 -6.14 -11.27 6.92
CA GLN A 72 -6.70 -12.61 6.76
C GLN A 72 -7.05 -13.27 8.09
N GLN A 73 -6.25 -13.07 9.14
CA GLN A 73 -6.55 -13.56 10.48
C GLN A 73 -7.82 -12.93 11.07
N LEU A 74 -8.10 -11.67 10.71
CA LEU A 74 -9.32 -10.97 11.12
C LEU A 74 -10.56 -11.48 10.40
N HIS A 75 -10.44 -11.76 9.09
CA HIS A 75 -11.51 -12.36 8.31
C HIS A 75 -10.90 -13.26 7.21
N PRO A 76 -11.07 -14.60 7.27
CA PRO A 76 -10.39 -15.53 6.37
C PRO A 76 -10.66 -15.30 4.87
N ASN A 77 -11.80 -14.69 4.52
CA ASN A 77 -12.15 -14.37 3.13
C ASN A 77 -11.55 -13.05 2.62
N ASN A 78 -10.75 -12.35 3.45
CA ASN A 78 -10.09 -11.13 3.02
C ASN A 78 -9.05 -11.42 1.93
N GLN A 79 -9.16 -10.72 0.81
CA GLN A 79 -8.23 -10.81 -0.31
C GLN A 79 -7.50 -9.49 -0.49
N THR A 80 -6.18 -9.53 -0.55
CA THR A 80 -5.36 -8.33 -0.70
C THR A 80 -4.66 -8.30 -2.05
N LEU A 81 -4.57 -7.13 -2.66
CA LEU A 81 -3.87 -6.90 -3.93
C LEU A 81 -2.83 -5.79 -3.76
N PHE A 82 -1.54 -6.11 -3.93
CA PHE A 82 -0.46 -5.15 -3.83
C PHE A 82 -0.36 -4.36 -5.15
N ILE A 83 -0.87 -3.12 -5.14
CA ILE A 83 -1.02 -2.32 -6.36
C ILE A 83 0.28 -1.61 -6.71
N ALA A 84 0.84 -0.87 -5.76
CA ALA A 84 1.96 0.00 -6.05
C ALA A 84 2.82 0.30 -4.84
N ALA A 85 4.09 0.59 -5.07
CA ALA A 85 4.99 1.17 -4.09
C ALA A 85 5.74 2.37 -4.69
N LYS A 86 6.10 3.31 -3.82
CA LYS A 86 6.74 4.55 -4.21
C LYS A 86 7.79 4.90 -3.17
N SER A 87 9.07 4.79 -3.53
CA SER A 87 10.14 5.30 -2.67
C SER A 87 10.30 6.79 -2.91
N CYS A 88 10.11 7.59 -1.87
CA CYS A 88 10.14 9.05 -1.97
C CYS A 88 11.40 9.61 -1.32
N ARG A 89 12.01 10.62 -1.94
CA ARG A 89 13.06 11.42 -1.30
C ARG A 89 12.49 12.06 -0.04
N GLY A 90 13.14 11.83 1.09
CA GLY A 90 12.72 12.38 2.38
C GLY A 90 12.71 11.32 3.48
N LYS A 91 11.72 11.42 4.37
CA LYS A 91 11.62 10.58 5.58
C LYS A 91 10.81 9.30 5.40
N HIS A 92 9.92 9.26 4.40
CA HIS A 92 8.91 8.22 4.26
C HIS A 92 8.76 7.79 2.80
N SER A 93 8.44 6.52 2.61
CA SER A 93 8.05 5.88 1.36
C SER A 93 6.69 5.22 1.56
N TYR A 94 6.02 4.91 0.47
CA TYR A 94 4.63 4.50 0.51
C TYR A 94 4.38 3.20 -0.24
N PHE A 95 3.41 2.43 0.23
CA PHE A 95 2.82 1.33 -0.52
C PHE A 95 1.31 1.43 -0.55
N ILE A 96 0.70 0.84 -1.55
CA ILE A 96 -0.75 0.78 -1.74
C ILE A 96 -1.17 -0.68 -1.84
N LEU A 97 -1.99 -1.09 -0.87
CA LEU A 97 -2.56 -2.42 -0.78
C LEU A 97 -4.08 -2.28 -0.81
N ASP A 98 -4.72 -2.85 -1.82
CA ASP A 98 -6.17 -2.90 -1.88
C ASP A 98 -6.67 -4.14 -1.13
N LEU A 99 -7.77 -3.99 -0.40
CA LEU A 99 -8.44 -5.07 0.31
C LEU A 99 -9.82 -5.29 -0.32
N ASN A 100 -10.12 -6.54 -0.66
CA ASN A 100 -11.36 -7.04 -1.26
C ASN A 100 -11.75 -6.38 -2.59
N ASN A 101 -10.76 -5.87 -3.33
CA ASN A 101 -10.95 -5.34 -4.67
C ASN A 101 -10.88 -6.47 -5.73
N THR A 102 -11.84 -7.43 -5.72
CA THR A 102 -11.81 -8.56 -6.68
C THR A 102 -12.14 -8.16 -8.10
N GLU A 103 -12.90 -7.08 -8.26
CA GLU A 103 -13.27 -6.54 -9.56
C GLU A 103 -12.20 -5.57 -10.08
N PHE A 104 -10.98 -5.62 -9.53
CA PHE A 104 -9.87 -4.84 -10.03
C PHE A 104 -9.52 -5.29 -11.45
N ASP A 105 -9.77 -4.39 -12.40
CA ASP A 105 -9.38 -4.58 -13.79
C ASP A 105 -8.10 -3.78 -14.09
N TYR A 106 -6.99 -4.49 -14.26
CA TYR A 106 -5.70 -3.90 -14.58
C TYR A 106 -5.71 -3.15 -15.92
N ASP A 107 -6.48 -3.63 -16.89
CA ASP A 107 -6.49 -3.07 -18.24
C ASP A 107 -7.11 -1.69 -18.28
N THR A 108 -8.13 -1.45 -17.45
CA THR A 108 -8.85 -0.18 -17.35
C THR A 108 -8.46 0.66 -16.12
N ALA A 109 -7.53 0.18 -15.28
CA ALA A 109 -7.13 0.84 -14.03
C ALA A 109 -6.64 2.30 -14.20
N HIS A 110 -6.06 2.63 -15.36
CA HIS A 110 -5.62 3.98 -15.71
C HIS A 110 -6.77 4.99 -15.93
N ASP A 111 -7.97 4.51 -16.28
CA ASP A 111 -9.18 5.33 -16.48
C ASP A 111 -10.15 5.24 -15.29
N CYS A 112 -9.86 4.39 -14.31
CA CYS A 112 -10.74 4.13 -13.18
C CYS A 112 -10.84 5.34 -12.24
N LYS A 113 -12.03 5.96 -12.20
CA LYS A 113 -12.36 7.11 -11.32
C LYS A 113 -13.00 6.70 -10.00
N THR A 114 -13.17 5.40 -9.76
CA THR A 114 -13.75 4.88 -8.52
C THR A 114 -12.89 5.28 -7.33
N LEU A 115 -13.50 5.98 -6.38
CA LEU A 115 -12.85 6.39 -5.13
C LEU A 115 -13.00 5.29 -4.09
N LEU A 116 -11.90 4.63 -3.75
CA LEU A 116 -11.87 3.69 -2.64
C LEU A 116 -11.60 4.43 -1.33
N PRO A 117 -12.30 4.10 -0.23
CA PRO A 117 -11.97 4.62 1.08
C PRO A 117 -10.51 4.31 1.46
N VAL A 118 -9.71 5.36 1.63
CA VAL A 118 -8.29 5.23 2.02
C VAL A 118 -8.13 5.18 3.54
N TYR A 119 -7.41 4.16 4.00
CA TYR A 119 -6.92 4.00 5.36
C TYR A 119 -5.40 4.11 5.36
N VAL A 120 -4.85 4.95 6.23
CA VAL A 120 -3.40 5.13 6.35
C VAL A 120 -2.89 4.16 7.40
N LEU A 121 -2.07 3.20 6.99
CA LEU A 121 -1.28 2.36 7.89
C LEU A 121 0.06 3.06 8.14
N ARG A 122 0.13 3.82 9.23
CA ARG A 122 1.35 4.51 9.62
C ARG A 122 2.25 3.57 10.38
N LEU A 123 3.36 3.16 9.76
CA LEU A 123 4.39 2.39 10.43
C LEU A 123 5.27 3.34 11.26
N SER A 124 5.47 3.00 12.52
CA SER A 124 6.30 3.81 13.42
C SER A 124 7.10 2.90 14.33
N LYS A 125 8.23 3.41 14.85
CA LYS A 125 9.04 2.68 15.83
C LYS A 125 8.35 2.52 17.20
N ARG A 126 7.24 3.21 17.44
CA ARG A 126 6.53 3.21 18.73
C ARG A 126 5.30 2.32 18.71
N GLN A 127 4.35 2.65 17.85
CA GLN A 127 3.11 1.91 17.67
C GLN A 127 2.60 2.18 16.25
N PRO A 128 2.37 1.17 15.42
CA PRO A 128 1.67 1.35 14.16
C PRO A 128 0.22 1.72 14.43
N SER A 129 -0.33 2.56 13.57
CA SER A 129 -1.73 2.98 13.65
C SER A 129 -2.37 2.89 12.29
N ILE A 130 -3.64 2.47 12.25
CA ILE A 130 -4.46 2.52 11.05
C ILE A 130 -5.65 3.45 11.31
N PHE A 131 -5.93 4.34 10.37
CA PHE A 131 -7.03 5.29 10.49
C PHE A 131 -7.55 5.75 9.13
N ARG A 132 -8.84 6.07 9.08
CA ARG A 132 -9.49 6.59 7.88
C ARG A 132 -8.95 7.98 7.54
N LYS A 133 -8.64 8.24 6.26
CA LYS A 133 -8.25 9.57 5.79
C LYS A 133 -8.95 9.93 4.47
N GLN A 134 -10.17 10.45 4.57
CA GLN A 134 -11.05 10.75 3.42
C GLN A 134 -10.44 11.72 2.41
N VAL A 135 -9.70 12.71 2.88
CA VAL A 135 -9.01 13.67 2.03
C VAL A 135 -7.96 13.03 1.08
N LEU A 136 -7.63 11.74 1.27
CA LEU A 136 -6.70 11.01 0.40
C LEU A 136 -7.39 10.10 -0.62
N ASP A 137 -8.71 9.91 -0.59
CA ASP A 137 -9.38 9.00 -1.52
C ASP A 137 -9.12 9.35 -2.98
N GLU A 138 -9.36 10.62 -3.32
CA GLU A 138 -9.15 11.14 -4.66
C GLU A 138 -7.65 11.30 -5.01
N PRO A 139 -6.80 11.92 -4.17
CA PRO A 139 -5.36 12.00 -4.46
C PRO A 139 -4.69 10.65 -4.69
N VAL A 140 -5.00 9.62 -3.89
CA VAL A 140 -4.40 8.29 -4.06
C VAL A 140 -4.94 7.60 -5.31
N ALA A 141 -6.24 7.73 -5.60
CA ALA A 141 -6.80 7.21 -6.85
C ALA A 141 -6.14 7.84 -8.08
N LYS A 142 -5.90 9.15 -8.06
CA LYS A 142 -5.21 9.89 -9.11
C LYS A 142 -3.75 9.46 -9.26
N ILE A 143 -3.03 9.29 -8.15
CA ILE A 143 -1.65 8.76 -8.18
C ILE A 143 -1.61 7.41 -8.87
N LEU A 144 -2.53 6.49 -8.56
CA LEU A 144 -2.55 5.18 -9.19
C LEU A 144 -2.89 5.24 -10.68
N ARG A 145 -3.87 6.06 -11.08
CA ARG A 145 -4.16 6.27 -12.51
C ARG A 145 -2.92 6.75 -13.26
N ASN A 146 -2.22 7.73 -12.69
CA ASN A 146 -0.97 8.24 -13.25
C ASN A 146 0.12 7.16 -13.31
N MET A 147 0.28 6.35 -12.25
CA MET A 147 1.23 5.23 -12.27
C MET A 147 0.87 4.21 -13.35
N HIS A 148 -0.40 3.82 -13.49
CA HIS A 148 -0.82 2.93 -14.57
C HIS A 148 -0.61 3.53 -15.96
N ASN A 149 -0.81 4.83 -16.14
CA ASN A 149 -0.50 5.50 -17.39
C ASN A 149 1.00 5.48 -17.70
N LEU A 150 1.84 5.78 -16.71
CA LEU A 150 3.29 5.83 -16.87
C LEU A 150 3.90 4.44 -17.06
N HIS A 151 3.57 3.48 -16.20
CA HIS A 151 4.12 2.13 -16.26
C HIS A 151 3.58 1.26 -17.41
N GLY A 152 2.56 1.71 -18.15
CA GLY A 152 2.12 0.93 -19.29
C GLY A 152 1.56 -0.42 -18.88
N ARG A 153 2.15 -1.50 -19.41
CA ARG A 153 1.74 -2.88 -19.15
C ARG A 153 2.64 -3.59 -18.12
N ASP A 154 3.47 -2.86 -17.37
CA ASP A 154 4.31 -3.46 -16.33
C ASP A 154 3.48 -4.24 -15.30
N PRO A 155 3.92 -5.42 -14.85
CA PRO A 155 3.17 -6.21 -13.88
C PRO A 155 3.05 -5.48 -12.53
N LEU A 156 2.01 -5.81 -11.78
CA LEU A 156 1.89 -5.37 -10.39
C LEU A 156 2.96 -6.05 -9.50
N PRO A 157 3.43 -5.38 -8.44
CA PRO A 157 3.13 -3.99 -8.08
C PRO A 157 3.86 -2.99 -8.99
N LEU A 158 3.20 -1.88 -9.31
CA LEU A 158 3.87 -0.75 -9.97
C LEU A 158 4.86 -0.11 -8.99
N PHE A 159 6.06 0.26 -9.46
CA PHE A 159 7.10 0.74 -8.56
C PHE A 159 7.84 1.97 -9.08
N ASP A 160 7.68 3.08 -8.36
CA ASP A 160 8.40 4.32 -8.58
C ASP A 160 9.57 4.44 -7.59
N ASN A 161 10.80 4.56 -8.09
CA ASN A 161 11.97 4.83 -7.27
C ASN A 161 12.46 6.29 -7.43
N HIS A 162 12.01 7.23 -6.60
CA HIS A 162 12.46 8.63 -6.72
C HIS A 162 13.89 8.88 -6.22
N TYR A 163 14.58 7.88 -5.70
CA TYR A 163 16.03 7.97 -5.51
C TYR A 163 16.81 7.75 -6.80
N ASP A 164 16.20 7.13 -7.82
CA ASP A 164 16.79 6.98 -9.14
C ASP A 164 16.70 8.31 -9.91
N PRO A 165 17.83 8.99 -10.22
CA PRO A 165 17.80 10.19 -11.05
C PRO A 165 17.44 9.90 -12.51
N TYR A 166 17.45 8.63 -12.94
CA TYR A 166 17.14 8.18 -14.29
C TYR A 166 15.83 7.42 -14.38
N LEU A 167 14.92 7.61 -13.40
CA LEU A 167 13.58 7.01 -13.43
C LEU A 167 12.92 7.32 -14.79
N GLN A 168 12.68 6.26 -15.57
CA GLN A 168 12.13 6.32 -16.91
C GLN A 168 10.98 5.34 -17.04
N TYR A 169 10.01 5.73 -17.87
CA TYR A 169 8.86 4.91 -18.20
C TYR A 169 8.96 4.52 -19.67
N PRO A 170 9.38 3.28 -19.98
CA PRO A 170 9.74 2.92 -21.35
C PRO A 170 8.51 2.80 -22.26
N ASN A 171 7.34 2.43 -21.72
CA ASN A 171 6.14 2.10 -22.51
C ASN A 171 4.85 2.67 -21.90
N PRO A 172 4.71 3.99 -21.69
CA PRO A 172 3.50 4.55 -21.10
C PRO A 172 2.26 4.33 -22.00
N ARG A 173 1.09 4.12 -21.38
CA ARG A 173 -0.21 4.07 -22.08
C ARG A 173 -0.58 5.42 -22.68
N SER A 174 -0.29 6.49 -21.94
CA SER A 174 -0.58 7.87 -22.32
C SER A 174 0.50 8.79 -21.77
N PRO A 175 0.98 9.79 -22.55
CA PRO A 175 1.97 10.76 -22.09
C PRO A 175 1.39 11.86 -21.19
N HIS A 176 0.07 11.87 -20.95
CA HIS A 176 -0.60 12.93 -20.18
C HIS A 176 -0.69 12.57 -18.69
N TYR A 177 -0.06 13.41 -17.86
CA TYR A 177 -0.18 13.35 -16.41
C TYR A 177 -1.45 14.09 -15.96
N GLU A 178 -2.29 13.44 -15.17
CA GLU A 178 -3.41 14.14 -14.54
C GLU A 178 -2.84 15.07 -13.45
N VAL A 179 -2.98 16.39 -13.64
CA VAL A 179 -2.47 17.47 -12.73
C VAL A 179 -3.44 17.71 -11.61
#